data_AF-A0A2U3K1S6-F1
#
_entry.id   AF-A0A2U3K1S6-F1
#
_cell.length_a   1.000
_cell.length_b   1.000
_cell.length_c   1.000
_cell.angle_alpha   90.00
_cell.angle_beta   90.00
_cell.angle_gamma   90.00
#
_symmetry.space_group_name_H-M   'P 1'
#
loop_
_entity.id
_entity.type
_entity.pdbx_description
1 polymer ?
#
loop_
_entity_poly.entity_id
_entity_poly.type
_entity_poly.pdbx_seq_one_letter_code
_entity_poly.pdbx_strand_id
1 'polypeptide(L)'
;MTNSVLKSKPNYGFDGSPFGVTIVCLAGVVCFGGGVALSTFPSLSLKIVAFVLMLCGLLMVLVCGSYFYYIKLGKLHRRDKMISMIDWKGNEKVLDIGTGRGLLMIGAAKKLTLGKSIGIDIWNSGDMHSNTYQNTMRNAELDGVLEKVEVRNEDVRSMSFPNDTFDVVLSNLCIHNIPTKDGREKACREIARVLKPNGTAIITDKSHTRKYGEIFAMEGLTVECFRLSFDGSLRRIVKAVKK
;
A
#
# COMPACT_ATOMS: atom_id res chain seq x y z
N MET A 1 -37.42 -11.75 13.19
CA MET A 1 -36.10 -12.38 12.96
C MET A 1 -35.24 -11.40 12.18
N THR A 2 -34.39 -10.65 12.87
CA THR A 2 -33.46 -9.68 12.26
C THR A 2 -32.30 -10.44 11.64
N ASN A 3 -32.30 -10.55 10.31
CA ASN A 3 -31.12 -10.96 9.55
C ASN A 3 -30.01 -9.95 9.82
N SER A 4 -29.10 -10.29 10.75
CA SER A 4 -27.83 -9.59 10.89
C SER A 4 -27.01 -9.86 9.64
N VAL A 5 -27.24 -9.07 8.59
CA VAL A 5 -26.31 -8.99 7.47
C VAL A 5 -24.99 -8.57 8.10
N LEU A 6 -24.05 -9.52 8.23
CA LEU A 6 -22.68 -9.24 8.60
C LEU A 6 -22.22 -8.09 7.71
N LYS A 7 -22.09 -6.87 8.27
CA LYS A 7 -21.62 -5.71 7.51
C LYS A 7 -20.26 -6.10 6.95
N SER A 8 -20.22 -6.35 5.65
CA SER A 8 -19.00 -6.70 4.95
C SER A 8 -17.99 -5.59 5.19
N LYS A 9 -16.79 -5.94 5.66
CA LYS A 9 -15.73 -4.95 5.89
C LYS A 9 -15.02 -4.63 4.57
N PRO A 10 -14.53 -3.40 4.37
CA PRO A 10 -13.68 -3.08 3.23
C PRO A 10 -12.48 -4.02 3.13
N ASN A 11 -12.12 -4.40 1.91
CA ASN A 11 -10.98 -5.27 1.62
C ASN A 11 -9.98 -4.57 0.70
N TYR A 12 -8.90 -4.07 1.29
CA TYR A 12 -7.83 -3.37 0.57
C TYR A 12 -6.77 -4.29 -0.04
N GLY A 13 -6.94 -5.61 0.03
CA GLY A 13 -6.02 -6.58 -0.55
C GLY A 13 -4.64 -6.62 0.11
N PHE A 14 -3.76 -7.47 -0.43
CA PHE A 14 -2.41 -7.68 0.07
C PHE A 14 -1.38 -6.94 -0.82
N ASP A 15 -0.31 -6.42 -0.21
CA ASP A 15 0.80 -5.82 -0.96
C ASP A 15 1.72 -6.97 -1.46
N GLY A 16 1.47 -7.47 -2.68
CA GLY A 16 2.19 -8.57 -3.31
C GLY A 16 1.42 -9.90 -3.35
N SER A 17 2.02 -10.93 -3.96
CA SER A 17 1.38 -12.24 -4.11
C SER A 17 1.45 -13.05 -2.82
N PRO A 18 0.31 -13.45 -2.22
CA PRO A 18 0.30 -14.29 -1.02
C PRO A 18 0.78 -15.72 -1.32
N PHE A 19 0.83 -16.11 -2.59
CA PHE A 19 1.10 -17.49 -3.02
C PHE A 19 2.45 -18.01 -2.50
N GLY A 20 3.51 -17.21 -2.60
CA GLY A 20 4.83 -17.60 -2.10
C GLY A 20 4.84 -17.84 -0.60
N VAL A 21 4.11 -17.03 0.17
CA VAL A 21 4.03 -17.19 1.63
C VAL A 21 3.17 -18.37 2.02
N THR A 22 2.10 -18.65 1.28
CA THR A 22 1.29 -19.86 1.48
C THR A 22 2.13 -21.12 1.28
N ILE A 23 2.99 -21.17 0.25
CA ILE A 23 3.90 -22.31 0.02
C ILE A 23 4.84 -22.50 1.21
N VAL A 24 5.49 -21.42 1.68
CA VAL A 24 6.40 -21.50 2.84
C VAL A 24 5.66 -21.95 4.10
N CYS A 25 4.42 -21.51 4.29
CA CYS A 25 3.60 -21.89 5.44
C CYS A 25 3.27 -23.39 5.40
N LEU A 26 2.83 -23.89 4.24
CA LEU A 26 2.53 -25.31 4.04
C LEU A 26 3.79 -26.17 4.22
N ALA A 27 4.93 -25.75 3.66
CA ALA A 27 6.21 -26.43 3.87
C ALA A 27 6.60 -26.47 5.35
N GLY A 28 6.39 -25.37 6.09
CA GLY A 28 6.61 -25.31 7.54
C GLY A 28 5.74 -26.31 8.32
N VAL A 29 4.46 -26.42 7.99
CA VAL A 29 3.52 -27.38 8.60
C VAL A 29 3.94 -28.82 8.29
N VAL A 30 4.30 -29.12 7.04
CA VAL A 30 4.76 -30.45 6.62
C VAL A 30 6.06 -30.83 7.33
N CYS A 31 7.04 -29.92 7.40
CA CYS A 31 8.29 -30.13 8.13
C CYS A 31 8.05 -30.39 9.62
N PHE A 32 7.17 -29.59 10.24
CA PHE A 32 6.83 -29.76 11.66
C PHE A 32 6.15 -31.12 11.90
N GLY A 33 5.13 -31.46 11.10
CA GLY A 33 4.42 -32.73 11.20
C GLY A 33 5.32 -33.94 10.95
N GLY A 34 6.23 -33.85 9.96
CA GLY A 34 7.25 -34.88 9.70
C GLY A 34 8.20 -35.05 10.87
N GLY A 35 8.62 -33.96 11.51
CA GLY A 35 9.40 -34.00 12.74
C GLY A 35 8.66 -34.69 13.89
N VAL A 36 7.38 -34.37 14.09
CA VAL A 36 6.53 -35.05 15.09
C VAL A 36 6.43 -36.55 14.81
N ALA A 37 6.19 -36.95 13.56
CA ALA A 37 6.14 -38.37 13.17
C ALA A 37 7.48 -39.09 13.40
N LEU A 38 8.62 -38.45 13.08
CA LEU A 38 9.95 -39.04 13.30
C LEU A 38 10.30 -39.16 14.79
N SER A 39 9.71 -38.33 15.65
CA SER A 39 9.95 -38.36 17.10
C SER A 39 9.39 -39.60 17.80
N THR A 40 8.47 -40.34 17.15
CA THR A 40 7.87 -41.56 17.72
C THR A 40 8.79 -42.78 17.61
N PHE A 41 9.86 -42.69 16.81
CA PHE A 41 10.82 -43.78 16.65
C PHE A 41 11.83 -43.81 17.80
N PRO A 42 12.28 -45.01 18.22
CA PRO A 42 13.15 -45.14 19.39
C PRO A 42 14.59 -44.67 19.17
N SER A 43 15.06 -44.59 17.92
CA SER A 43 16.45 -44.28 17.60
C SER A 43 16.83 -42.82 17.89
N LEU A 44 17.99 -42.64 18.53
CA LEU A 44 18.48 -41.32 18.93
C LEU A 44 18.77 -40.41 17.72
N SER A 45 19.31 -40.97 16.64
CA SER A 45 19.57 -40.23 15.40
C SER A 45 18.27 -39.67 14.81
N LEU A 46 17.18 -40.45 14.75
CA LEU A 46 15.89 -39.97 14.25
C LEU A 46 15.28 -38.91 15.17
N LYS A 47 15.48 -39.00 16.49
CA LYS A 47 15.03 -37.96 17.44
C LYS A 47 15.77 -36.63 17.25
N ILE A 48 17.06 -36.66 16.93
CA ILE A 48 17.82 -35.45 16.60
C ILE A 48 17.29 -34.83 15.30
N VAL A 49 17.09 -35.64 14.25
CA VAL A 49 16.50 -35.17 12.99
C VAL A 49 15.09 -34.60 13.21
N ALA A 50 14.26 -35.28 14.01
CA ALA A 50 12.93 -34.83 14.38
C ALA A 50 12.95 -33.46 15.05
N PHE A 51 13.85 -33.24 16.02
CA PHE A 51 13.99 -31.96 16.71
C PHE A 51 14.35 -30.82 15.75
N VAL A 52 15.32 -31.05 14.85
CA VAL A 52 15.72 -30.05 13.84
C VAL A 52 14.56 -29.72 12.90
N LEU A 53 13.84 -30.74 12.41
CA LEU A 53 12.68 -30.55 11.53
C LEU A 53 11.54 -29.78 12.21
N MET A 54 11.23 -30.09 13.48
CA MET A 54 10.25 -29.34 14.27
C MET A 54 10.69 -27.89 14.47
N LEU A 55 11.96 -27.64 14.79
CA LEU A 55 12.47 -26.28 14.96
C LEU A 55 12.39 -25.47 13.66
N CYS A 56 12.84 -26.06 12.54
CA CYS A 56 12.74 -25.43 11.21
C CYS A 56 11.28 -25.16 10.81
N GLY A 57 10.39 -26.14 11.00
CA GLY A 57 8.96 -26.00 10.71
C GLY A 57 8.30 -24.90 11.53
N LEU A 58 8.60 -24.84 12.84
CA LEU A 58 8.11 -23.78 13.72
C LEU A 58 8.61 -22.39 13.28
N LEU A 59 9.89 -22.25 12.97
CA LEU A 59 10.45 -20.98 12.49
C LEU A 59 9.78 -20.51 11.20
N MET A 60 9.54 -21.41 10.23
CA MET A 60 8.83 -21.06 8.99
C MET A 60 7.40 -20.59 9.26
N VAL A 61 6.66 -21.29 10.13
CA VAL A 61 5.30 -20.87 10.51
C VAL A 61 5.29 -19.52 11.20
N LEU A 62 6.27 -19.24 12.08
CA LEU A 62 6.41 -17.94 12.75
C LEU A 62 6.72 -16.81 11.75
N VAL A 63 7.58 -17.06 10.75
CA VAL A 63 7.87 -16.10 9.67
C VAL A 63 6.62 -15.83 8.82
N CYS A 64 5.83 -16.85 8.50
CA CYS A 64 4.56 -16.67 7.82
C CYS A 64 3.57 -15.86 8.67
N GLY A 65 3.47 -16.17 9.96
CA GLY A 65 2.60 -15.44 10.90
C GLY A 65 2.95 -13.96 11.00
N SER A 66 4.24 -13.63 11.11
CA SER A 66 4.72 -12.25 11.15
C SER A 66 4.45 -11.51 9.83
N TYR A 67 4.58 -12.19 8.68
CA TYR A 67 4.22 -11.62 7.39
C TYR A 67 2.72 -11.33 7.27
N PHE A 68 1.84 -12.26 7.68
CA PHE A 68 0.40 -12.02 7.67
C PHE A 68 -0.01 -10.88 8.61
N TYR A 69 0.61 -10.80 9.79
CA TYR A 69 0.46 -9.68 10.71
C TYR A 69 0.87 -8.36 10.05
N TYR A 70 2.04 -8.34 9.40
CA TYR A 70 2.54 -7.18 8.66
C TYR A 70 1.58 -6.72 7.56
N ILE A 71 1.08 -7.63 6.71
CA ILE A 71 0.24 -7.17 5.60
C ILE A 71 -1.10 -6.61 6.09
N LYS A 72 -1.72 -7.26 7.09
CA LYS A 72 -3.04 -6.81 7.55
C LYS A 72 -2.98 -5.50 8.33
N LEU A 73 -2.04 -5.36 9.26
CA LEU A 73 -2.00 -4.21 10.16
C LEU A 73 -1.01 -3.13 9.70
N GLY A 74 0.13 -3.51 9.16
CA GLY A 74 1.16 -2.58 8.70
C GLY A 74 0.68 -1.67 7.57
N LYS A 75 -0.15 -2.19 6.66
CA LYS A 75 -0.72 -1.41 5.55
C LYS A 75 -1.65 -0.29 6.04
N LEU A 76 -2.55 -0.59 6.98
CA LEU A 76 -3.44 0.40 7.58
C LEU A 76 -2.67 1.43 8.40
N HIS A 77 -1.69 0.98 9.18
CA HIS A 77 -0.81 1.88 9.92
C HIS A 77 -0.03 2.83 8.99
N ARG A 78 0.48 2.33 7.87
CA ARG A 78 1.19 3.15 6.87
C ARG A 78 0.26 4.20 6.25
N ARG A 79 -0.96 3.79 5.84
CA ARG A 79 -2.00 4.71 5.38
C ARG A 79 -2.25 5.80 6.42
N ASP A 80 -2.50 5.41 7.66
CA ASP A 80 -2.85 6.34 8.74
C ASP A 80 -1.68 7.30 9.03
N LYS A 81 -0.44 6.80 8.99
CA LYS A 81 0.77 7.63 9.11
C LYS A 81 0.86 8.66 7.98
N MET A 82 0.71 8.24 6.71
CA MET A 82 0.74 9.17 5.57
C MET A 82 -0.37 10.22 5.67
N ILE A 83 -1.59 9.81 5.98
CA ILE A 83 -2.74 10.72 6.13
C ILE A 83 -2.52 11.72 7.28
N SER A 84 -1.91 11.29 8.39
CA SER A 84 -1.63 12.16 9.54
C SER A 84 -0.61 13.25 9.27
N MET A 85 0.13 13.19 8.15
CA MET A 85 1.15 14.19 7.80
C MET A 85 0.59 15.44 7.10
N ILE A 86 -0.72 15.44 6.82
CA ILE A 86 -1.47 16.53 6.23
C ILE A 86 -2.30 17.22 7.33
N ASP A 87 -2.28 18.55 7.34
CA ASP A 87 -3.14 19.38 8.20
C ASP A 87 -4.48 19.63 7.50
N TRP A 88 -5.38 18.64 7.62
CA TRP A 88 -6.68 18.63 6.95
C TRP A 88 -7.62 19.74 7.45
N LYS A 89 -8.14 20.51 6.49
CA LYS A 89 -9.24 21.49 6.63
C LYS A 89 -10.58 20.91 6.19
N GLY A 90 -10.57 19.81 5.44
CA GLY A 90 -11.74 19.05 5.04
C GLY A 90 -12.35 19.47 3.68
N ASN A 91 -11.82 20.52 3.05
CA ASN A 91 -12.23 21.01 1.74
C ASN A 91 -11.19 20.73 0.63
N GLU A 92 -10.17 19.92 0.92
CA GLU A 92 -9.10 19.60 -0.02
C GLU A 92 -9.61 18.83 -1.24
N LYS A 93 -9.00 19.12 -2.39
CA LYS A 93 -9.01 18.24 -3.54
C LYS A 93 -7.78 17.34 -3.47
N VAL A 94 -8.01 16.05 -3.26
CA VAL A 94 -6.97 15.04 -3.08
C VAL A 94 -6.83 14.19 -4.34
N LEU A 95 -5.60 13.88 -4.74
CA LEU A 95 -5.30 12.88 -5.76
C LEU A 95 -4.59 11.68 -5.10
N ASP A 96 -5.05 10.46 -5.37
CA ASP A 96 -4.38 9.21 -5.00
C ASP A 96 -3.88 8.48 -6.26
N ILE A 97 -2.56 8.33 -6.38
CA ILE A 97 -1.91 7.76 -7.55
C ILE A 97 -1.61 6.28 -7.32
N GLY A 98 -2.12 5.45 -8.23
CA GLY A 98 -2.13 4.00 -8.08
C GLY A 98 -3.10 3.60 -6.99
N THR A 99 -4.33 4.10 -7.07
CA THR A 99 -5.29 4.01 -5.97
C THR A 99 -5.61 2.56 -5.59
N GLY A 100 -5.43 1.61 -6.51
CA GLY A 100 -5.72 0.21 -6.29
C GLY A 100 -7.12 0.07 -5.71
N ARG A 101 -7.27 -0.71 -4.64
CA ARG A 101 -8.55 -0.89 -3.93
C ARG A 101 -8.97 0.30 -3.05
N GLY A 102 -8.37 1.47 -3.23
CA GLY A 102 -8.74 2.74 -2.61
C GLY A 102 -8.15 2.98 -1.23
N LEU A 103 -7.01 2.37 -0.88
CA LEU A 103 -6.47 2.44 0.49
C LEU A 103 -6.25 3.90 0.94
N LEU A 104 -5.50 4.69 0.16
CA LEU A 104 -5.21 6.08 0.52
C LEU A 104 -6.38 6.99 0.14
N MET A 105 -6.99 6.83 -1.05
CA MET A 105 -8.16 7.61 -1.48
C MET A 105 -9.30 7.58 -0.46
N ILE A 106 -9.73 6.39 -0.02
CA ILE A 106 -10.82 6.26 0.95
C ILE A 106 -10.39 6.78 2.32
N GLY A 107 -9.15 6.53 2.73
CA GLY A 107 -8.60 7.07 3.97
C GLY A 107 -8.61 8.61 3.98
N ALA A 108 -8.23 9.24 2.88
CA ALA A 108 -8.27 10.68 2.71
C ALA A 108 -9.71 11.20 2.67
N ALA A 109 -10.61 10.53 1.94
CA ALA A 109 -12.03 10.90 1.87
C ALA A 109 -12.70 10.95 3.26
N LYS A 110 -12.29 10.10 4.21
CA LYS A 110 -12.76 10.15 5.61
C LYS A 110 -12.34 11.42 6.37
N LYS A 111 -11.35 12.16 5.87
CA LYS A 111 -10.92 13.46 6.42
C LYS A 111 -11.65 14.65 5.78
N LEU A 112 -12.39 14.41 4.70
CA LEU A 112 -13.06 15.46 3.94
C LEU A 112 -14.50 15.66 4.44
N THR A 113 -14.89 16.92 4.55
CA THR A 113 -16.26 17.37 4.82
C THR A 113 -16.91 17.89 3.53
N LEU A 114 -16.21 18.75 2.80
CA LEU A 114 -16.64 19.36 1.54
C LEU A 114 -15.73 19.02 0.35
N GLY A 115 -14.54 18.49 0.63
CA GLY A 115 -13.54 18.13 -0.36
C GLY A 115 -13.88 16.86 -1.14
N LYS A 116 -13.01 16.53 -2.10
CA LYS A 116 -13.14 15.31 -2.92
C LYS A 116 -11.80 14.59 -3.03
N SER A 117 -11.82 13.25 -2.98
CA SER A 117 -10.65 12.41 -3.19
C SER A 117 -10.76 11.65 -4.50
N ILE A 118 -9.87 11.95 -5.44
CA ILE A 118 -9.83 11.37 -6.77
C ILE A 118 -8.70 10.33 -6.80
N GLY A 119 -9.00 9.10 -7.20
CA GLY A 119 -8.02 8.04 -7.39
C GLY A 119 -7.76 7.78 -8.88
N ILE A 120 -6.51 7.63 -9.27
CA ILE A 120 -6.14 7.18 -10.61
C ILE A 120 -5.40 5.84 -10.55
N ASP A 121 -5.66 4.97 -11.51
CA ASP A 121 -4.91 3.72 -11.71
C ASP A 121 -4.98 3.28 -13.17
N ILE A 122 -4.08 2.39 -13.58
CA ILE A 122 -4.12 1.72 -14.88
C ILE A 122 -4.84 0.39 -14.69
N TRP A 123 -6.13 0.36 -15.01
CA TRP A 123 -6.95 -0.84 -14.90
C TRP A 123 -6.76 -1.75 -16.11
N ASN A 124 -5.91 -2.77 -15.96
CA ASN A 124 -5.73 -3.82 -16.97
C ASN A 124 -6.42 -5.11 -16.53
N SER A 125 -7.11 -5.78 -17.45
CA SER A 125 -7.84 -7.05 -17.21
C SER A 125 -6.95 -8.22 -16.76
N GLY A 126 -5.62 -8.10 -16.90
CA GLY A 126 -4.62 -9.07 -16.44
C GLY A 126 -4.00 -8.79 -15.07
N ASP A 127 -4.49 -7.80 -14.30
CA ASP A 127 -3.88 -7.46 -13.01
C ASP A 127 -4.11 -8.57 -11.96
N MET A 128 -3.01 -9.25 -11.58
CA MET A 128 -3.01 -10.42 -10.69
C MET A 128 -3.49 -10.11 -9.26
N HIS A 129 -3.61 -8.84 -8.90
CA HIS A 129 -3.99 -8.40 -7.54
C HIS A 129 -5.50 -8.17 -7.38
N SER A 130 -6.30 -8.44 -8.41
CA SER A 130 -7.74 -8.16 -8.46
C SER A 130 -8.06 -6.71 -8.05
N ASN A 131 -7.16 -5.78 -8.37
CA ASN A 131 -7.46 -4.36 -8.25
C ASN A 131 -8.36 -4.05 -9.43
N THR A 132 -9.62 -3.76 -9.13
CA THR A 132 -10.62 -3.40 -10.14
C THR A 132 -11.35 -2.17 -9.66
N TYR A 133 -11.79 -1.34 -10.59
CA TYR A 133 -12.67 -0.22 -10.32
C TYR A 133 -13.82 -0.61 -9.39
N GLN A 134 -14.46 -1.76 -9.64
CA GLN A 134 -15.59 -2.27 -8.85
C GLN A 134 -15.20 -2.53 -7.39
N ASN A 135 -14.04 -3.15 -7.14
CA ASN A 135 -13.58 -3.40 -5.77
C ASN A 135 -13.26 -2.11 -5.03
N THR A 136 -12.71 -1.11 -5.72
CA THR A 136 -12.43 0.21 -5.16
C THR A 136 -13.71 0.93 -4.76
N MET A 137 -14.69 0.99 -5.66
CA MET A 137 -15.98 1.63 -5.39
C MET A 137 -16.76 0.89 -4.29
N ARG A 138 -16.72 -0.44 -4.27
CA ARG A 138 -17.30 -1.26 -3.20
C ARG A 138 -16.70 -0.94 -1.84
N ASN A 139 -15.37 -0.78 -1.76
CA ASN A 139 -14.72 -0.39 -0.50
C ASN A 139 -15.14 1.02 -0.06
N ALA A 140 -15.29 1.97 -0.99
CA ALA A 140 -15.72 3.32 -0.67
C ALA A 140 -17.16 3.36 -0.14
N GLU A 141 -18.05 2.54 -0.72
CA GLU A 141 -19.41 2.34 -0.22
C GLU A 141 -19.41 1.75 1.20
N LEU A 142 -18.63 0.70 1.43
CA LEU A 142 -18.54 0.06 2.75
C LEU A 142 -17.98 0.96 3.85
N ASP A 143 -17.14 1.91 3.47
CA ASP A 143 -16.60 2.92 4.35
C ASP A 143 -17.44 4.21 4.42
N GLY A 144 -18.56 4.27 3.70
CA GLY A 144 -19.51 5.38 3.75
C GLY A 144 -18.96 6.69 3.21
N VAL A 145 -18.12 6.65 2.17
CA VAL A 145 -17.51 7.84 1.55
C VAL A 145 -17.71 7.88 0.03
N LEU A 146 -18.68 7.14 -0.48
CA LEU A 146 -18.91 6.95 -1.92
C LEU A 146 -19.09 8.30 -2.65
N GLU A 147 -19.79 9.23 -2.02
CA GLU A 147 -20.08 10.58 -2.52
C GLU A 147 -18.85 11.50 -2.56
N LYS A 148 -17.79 11.17 -1.81
CA LYS A 148 -16.55 11.96 -1.71
C LYS A 148 -15.44 11.45 -2.63
N VAL A 149 -15.66 10.33 -3.32
CA VAL A 149 -14.63 9.70 -4.14
C VAL A 149 -14.95 9.71 -5.63
N GLU A 150 -13.91 9.65 -6.45
CA GLU A 150 -14.00 9.45 -7.89
C GLU A 150 -12.79 8.65 -8.35
N VAL A 151 -12.99 7.67 -9.24
CA VAL A 151 -11.90 6.84 -9.77
C VAL A 151 -11.82 7.03 -11.28
N ARG A 152 -10.60 7.24 -11.80
CA ARG A 152 -10.34 7.37 -13.24
C ARG A 152 -9.26 6.39 -13.69
N ASN A 153 -9.34 5.98 -14.95
CA ASN A 153 -8.28 5.22 -15.61
C ASN A 153 -7.32 6.21 -16.27
N GLU A 154 -6.23 6.55 -15.60
CA GLU A 154 -5.24 7.51 -16.08
C GLU A 154 -3.82 7.06 -15.71
N ASP A 155 -2.87 7.36 -16.59
CA ASP A 155 -1.45 7.15 -16.35
C ASP A 155 -0.86 8.39 -15.67
N VAL A 156 -0.22 8.22 -14.52
CA VAL A 156 0.46 9.30 -13.78
C VAL A 156 1.49 10.06 -14.63
N ARG A 157 2.05 9.42 -15.66
CA ARG A 157 3.02 10.02 -16.58
C ARG A 157 2.40 11.03 -17.55
N SER A 158 1.08 11.12 -17.62
CA SER A 158 0.36 12.00 -18.54
C SER A 158 -1.09 12.20 -18.06
N MET A 159 -1.27 12.97 -16.98
CA MET A 159 -2.59 13.18 -16.39
C MET A 159 -3.40 14.23 -17.16
N SER A 160 -4.71 14.01 -17.28
CA SER A 160 -5.64 14.96 -17.94
C SER A 160 -5.93 16.21 -17.10
N PHE A 161 -5.49 16.23 -15.84
CA PHE A 161 -5.74 17.34 -14.93
C PHE A 161 -4.94 18.59 -15.33
N PRO A 162 -5.53 19.79 -15.21
CA PRO A 162 -4.81 21.05 -15.34
C PRO A 162 -3.69 21.21 -14.31
N ASN A 163 -2.82 22.18 -14.53
CA ASN A 163 -1.84 22.60 -13.52
C ASN A 163 -2.57 23.08 -12.25
N ASP A 164 -1.90 22.99 -11.11
CA ASP A 164 -2.37 23.59 -9.85
C ASP A 164 -3.80 23.16 -9.47
N THR A 165 -4.10 21.87 -9.62
CA THR A 165 -5.45 21.31 -9.40
C THR A 165 -5.65 20.77 -7.99
N PHE A 166 -4.64 20.15 -7.39
CA PHE A 166 -4.78 19.38 -6.15
C PHE A 166 -4.07 20.04 -4.97
N ASP A 167 -4.75 20.05 -3.83
CA ASP A 167 -4.19 20.50 -2.55
C ASP A 167 -3.29 19.39 -1.96
N VAL A 168 -3.64 18.12 -2.20
CA VAL A 168 -2.90 16.96 -1.70
C VAL A 168 -2.72 15.92 -2.79
N VAL A 169 -1.51 15.39 -2.95
CA VAL A 169 -1.23 14.22 -3.78
C VAL A 169 -0.66 13.10 -2.91
N LEU A 170 -1.25 11.92 -2.99
CA LEU A 170 -0.85 10.73 -2.24
C LEU A 170 -0.40 9.64 -3.22
N SER A 171 0.61 8.86 -2.83
CA SER A 171 0.95 7.63 -3.53
C SER A 171 1.64 6.63 -2.62
N ASN A 172 1.19 5.37 -2.65
CA ASN A 172 1.83 4.27 -1.92
C ASN A 172 2.03 3.08 -2.85
N LEU A 173 3.29 2.70 -3.05
CA LEU A 173 3.67 1.49 -3.79
C LEU A 173 3.21 1.49 -5.26
N CYS A 174 3.30 2.65 -5.93
CA CYS A 174 2.88 2.81 -7.32
C CYS A 174 4.05 3.17 -8.26
N ILE A 175 4.74 4.30 -8.03
CA ILE A 175 5.67 4.89 -9.02
C ILE A 175 6.83 3.95 -9.34
N HIS A 176 7.27 3.15 -8.37
CA HIS A 176 8.31 2.13 -8.58
C HIS A 176 7.95 1.04 -9.61
N ASN A 177 6.68 0.87 -9.96
CA ASN A 177 6.25 -0.08 -11.00
C ASN A 177 6.50 0.44 -12.42
N ILE A 178 6.77 1.74 -12.59
CA ILE A 178 7.15 2.31 -13.88
C ILE A 178 8.58 1.84 -14.20
N PRO A 179 8.80 1.05 -15.28
CA PRO A 179 10.07 0.37 -15.51
C PRO A 179 11.24 1.31 -15.76
N THR A 180 11.02 2.36 -16.55
CA THR A 180 12.07 3.28 -16.98
C THR A 180 12.32 4.38 -15.96
N LYS A 181 13.58 4.80 -15.86
CA LYS A 181 13.96 5.96 -15.05
C LYS A 181 13.18 7.20 -15.51
N ASP A 182 13.23 7.52 -16.79
CA ASP A 182 12.58 8.71 -17.36
C ASP A 182 11.07 8.70 -17.15
N GLY A 183 10.43 7.52 -17.18
CA GLY A 183 9.02 7.39 -16.85
C GLY A 183 8.72 7.77 -15.39
N ARG A 184 9.56 7.35 -14.44
CA ARG A 184 9.43 7.74 -13.03
C ARG A 184 9.69 9.23 -12.83
N GLU A 185 10.65 9.80 -13.56
CA GLU A 185 10.90 11.24 -13.51
C GLU A 185 9.70 12.03 -14.06
N LYS A 186 9.14 11.60 -15.19
CA LYS A 186 7.93 12.18 -15.78
C LYS A 186 6.75 12.13 -14.81
N ALA A 187 6.55 11.02 -14.10
CA ALA A 187 5.52 10.91 -13.07
C ALA A 187 5.72 11.93 -11.94
N CYS A 188 6.96 12.12 -11.45
CA CYS A 188 7.26 13.12 -10.42
C CYS A 188 6.99 14.55 -10.92
N ARG A 189 7.34 14.87 -12.17
CA ARG A 189 7.07 16.17 -12.77
C ARG A 189 5.56 16.44 -12.94
N GLU A 190 4.81 15.44 -13.38
CA GLU A 190 3.34 15.53 -13.45
C GLU A 190 2.72 15.76 -12.08
N ILE A 191 3.23 15.11 -11.02
CA ILE A 191 2.80 15.36 -9.64
C ILE A 191 3.07 16.82 -9.23
N ALA A 192 4.27 17.34 -9.48
CA ALA A 192 4.62 18.73 -9.18
C ALA A 192 3.75 19.73 -9.97
N ARG A 193 3.43 19.40 -11.23
CA ARG A 193 2.58 20.20 -12.12
C ARG A 193 1.15 20.32 -11.60
N VAL A 194 0.53 19.21 -11.20
CA VAL A 194 -0.88 19.19 -10.76
C VAL A 194 -1.08 19.65 -9.31
N LEU A 195 -0.01 19.71 -8.50
CA LEU A 195 -0.08 20.30 -7.16
C LEU A 195 -0.30 21.81 -7.26
N LYS A 196 -1.23 22.34 -6.47
CA LYS A 196 -1.41 23.79 -6.23
C LYS A 196 -0.20 24.39 -5.52
N PRO A 197 -0.01 25.72 -5.58
CA PRO A 197 0.81 26.42 -4.59
C PRO A 197 0.34 26.09 -3.16
N ASN A 198 1.27 25.87 -2.26
CA ASN A 198 1.09 25.32 -0.91
C ASN A 198 0.54 23.88 -0.84
N GLY A 199 0.36 23.22 -1.99
CA GLY A 199 -0.07 21.83 -2.07
C GLY A 199 1.03 20.87 -1.59
N THR A 200 0.62 19.72 -1.04
CA THR A 200 1.53 18.74 -0.46
C THR A 200 1.43 17.38 -1.16
N ALA A 201 2.56 16.82 -1.60
CA ALA A 201 2.69 15.42 -1.97
C ALA A 201 3.23 14.58 -0.81
N ILE A 202 2.61 13.42 -0.54
CA ILE A 202 3.09 12.40 0.40
C ILE A 202 3.22 11.08 -0.35
N ILE A 203 4.47 10.65 -0.57
CA ILE A 203 4.78 9.50 -1.42
C ILE A 203 5.60 8.48 -0.64
N THR A 204 5.25 7.21 -0.77
CA THR A 204 6.07 6.10 -0.27
C THR A 204 6.18 5.00 -1.31
N ASP A 205 7.37 4.44 -1.43
CA ASP A 205 7.66 3.37 -2.37
C ASP A 205 8.72 2.42 -1.80
N LYS A 206 8.83 1.23 -2.40
CA LYS A 206 9.84 0.23 -2.00
C LYS A 206 11.27 0.62 -2.42
N SER A 207 11.40 1.49 -3.43
CA SER A 207 12.68 1.93 -3.99
C SER A 207 12.58 3.35 -4.58
N HIS A 208 13.72 3.93 -4.96
CA HIS A 208 13.86 5.21 -5.68
C HIS A 208 13.31 6.48 -4.98
N THR A 209 12.78 6.39 -3.76
CA THR A 209 12.21 7.53 -3.01
C THR A 209 13.15 8.73 -2.89
N ARG A 210 14.46 8.50 -2.68
CA ARG A 210 15.47 9.58 -2.69
C ARG A 210 15.46 10.35 -4.02
N LYS A 211 15.39 9.62 -5.14
CA LYS A 211 15.41 10.24 -6.48
C LYS A 211 14.13 11.04 -6.75
N TYR A 212 12.99 10.58 -6.25
CA TYR A 212 11.74 11.35 -6.32
C TYR A 212 11.89 12.69 -5.60
N GLY A 213 12.46 12.66 -4.38
CA GLY A 213 12.76 13.87 -3.62
C GLY A 213 13.69 14.84 -4.35
N GLU A 214 14.75 14.35 -4.99
CA GLU A 214 15.65 15.19 -5.81
C GLU A 214 14.89 15.88 -6.96
N ILE A 215 13.98 15.16 -7.63
CA ILE A 215 13.20 15.71 -8.75
C ILE A 215 12.21 16.75 -8.24
N PHE A 216 11.49 16.48 -7.14
CA PHE A 216 10.62 17.48 -6.52
C PHE A 216 11.37 18.75 -6.14
N ALA A 217 12.58 18.63 -5.60
CA ALA A 217 13.43 19.78 -5.30
C ALA A 217 13.83 20.57 -6.57
N MET A 218 14.13 19.88 -7.68
CA MET A 218 14.40 20.53 -8.97
C MET A 218 13.17 21.26 -9.53
N GLU A 219 11.96 20.76 -9.27
CA GLU A 219 10.69 21.41 -9.62
C GLU A 219 10.27 22.49 -8.61
N GLY A 220 11.15 22.87 -7.67
CA GLY A 220 10.95 23.98 -6.72
C GLY A 220 10.17 23.62 -5.45
N LEU A 221 9.90 22.34 -5.19
CA LEU A 221 9.21 21.92 -3.97
C LEU A 221 10.20 21.81 -2.80
N THR A 222 9.74 22.15 -1.60
CA THR A 222 10.47 21.85 -0.35
C THR A 222 10.27 20.39 0.02
N VAL A 223 11.35 19.64 0.24
CA VAL A 223 11.31 18.18 0.42
C VAL A 223 11.84 17.75 1.77
N GLU A 224 11.07 16.91 2.46
CA GLU A 224 11.42 16.24 3.70
C GLU A 224 11.30 14.72 3.54
N CYS A 225 12.24 13.98 4.10
CA CYS A 225 12.26 12.52 4.04
C CYS A 225 12.17 11.91 5.44
N PHE A 226 11.15 11.08 5.67
CA PHE A 226 10.92 10.40 6.93
C PHE A 226 11.20 8.90 6.78
N ARG A 227 11.80 8.27 7.79
CA ARG A 227 11.93 6.81 7.84
C ARG A 227 10.70 6.22 8.51
N LEU A 228 10.15 5.15 7.94
CA LEU A 228 9.16 4.32 8.61
C LEU A 228 9.91 3.33 9.51
N SER A 229 9.82 3.49 10.83
CA SER A 229 10.49 2.60 11.80
C SER A 229 9.65 1.38 12.17
N PHE A 230 8.33 1.42 11.92
CA PHE A 230 7.39 0.48 12.54
C PHE A 230 7.35 -0.91 11.90
N ASP A 231 7.67 -1.04 10.62
CA ASP A 231 7.38 -2.26 9.86
C ASP A 231 8.64 -3.06 9.46
N GLY A 232 9.79 -2.73 10.05
CA GLY A 232 11.09 -3.34 9.75
C GLY A 232 11.62 -3.05 8.34
N SER A 233 10.83 -2.37 7.50
CA SER A 233 11.24 -1.97 6.18
C SER A 233 12.00 -0.65 6.25
N LEU A 234 13.13 -0.54 5.54
CA LEU A 234 13.89 0.72 5.41
C LEU A 234 13.17 1.74 4.50
N ARG A 235 11.84 1.68 4.43
CA ARG A 235 11.02 2.52 3.55
C ARG A 235 11.01 3.95 4.04
N ARG A 236 10.94 4.86 3.07
CA ARG A 236 10.91 6.29 3.32
C ARG A 236 9.58 6.85 2.83
N ILE A 237 9.10 7.86 3.55
CA ILE A 237 8.05 8.76 3.09
C ILE A 237 8.73 10.03 2.62
N VAL A 238 8.45 10.43 1.38
CA VAL A 238 8.82 11.73 0.82
C VAL A 238 7.62 12.64 1.01
N LYS A 239 7.80 13.73 1.77
CA LYS A 239 6.87 14.85 1.83
C LYS A 239 7.44 15.97 0.98
N ALA A 240 6.70 16.43 -0.02
CA ALA A 240 7.11 17.54 -0.86
C ALA A 240 6.02 18.62 -0.86
N VAL A 241 6.38 19.87 -0.60
CA VAL A 241 5.44 21.00 -0.53
C VAL A 241 5.79 22.00 -1.62
N LYS A 242 4.82 22.34 -2.48
CA LYS A 242 4.98 23.35 -3.52
C LYS A 242 4.84 24.73 -2.89
N LYS A 243 5.85 25.58 -3.00
CA LYS A 243 5.79 26.96 -2.51
C LYS A 243 5.07 27.86 -3.51
#